data_AF-A0A3N6F7N6-F1
#
_entry.id   AF-A0A3N6F7N6-F1
#
_cell.length_a   1.000
_cell.length_b   1.000
_cell.length_c   1.000
_cell.angle_alpha   90.00
_cell.angle_beta   90.00
_cell.angle_gamma   90.00
#
_symmetry.space_group_name_H-M   'P 1'
#
loop_
_entity.id
_entity.type
_entity.pdbx_description
1 polymer ?
#
loop_
_entity_poly.entity_id
_entity_poly.type
_entity_poly.pdbx_seq_one_letter_code
_entity_poly.pdbx_strand_id
1 'polypeptide(L)'
;MARLRVPRRRGRPRTRPDLVLADKAYSSRAIREHLRKRGIRAVIPVPADQRGHRLRRGSRGGRPPAFDRETYKWRNAVERCINRLKQWRGIATRYEKTATVYLAGLHIAGIFLWSARSFVLRRDCGR
;
A
#
# COMPACT_ATOMS: atom_id res chain seq x y z
N MET A 1 1.77 11.09 8.06
CA MET A 1 0.46 10.40 7.92
C MET A 1 -0.76 11.30 8.21
N ALA A 2 -0.61 12.62 8.42
CA ALA A 2 -1.74 13.50 8.78
C ALA A 2 -2.86 13.59 7.72
N ARG A 3 -2.56 13.26 6.47
CA ARG A 3 -3.51 13.28 5.34
C ARG A 3 -4.29 11.97 5.16
N LEU A 4 -3.89 10.87 5.80
CA LEU A 4 -4.64 9.62 5.72
C LEU A 4 -5.88 9.71 6.61
N ARG A 5 -7.05 9.42 6.03
CA ARG A 5 -8.34 9.40 6.72
C ARG A 5 -8.95 8.01 6.52
N VAL A 6 -9.15 7.30 7.62
CA VAL A 6 -9.83 6.00 7.64
C VAL A 6 -11.27 6.25 8.09
N PRO A 7 -12.28 5.95 7.24
CA PRO A 7 -13.67 6.17 7.59
C PRO A 7 -14.08 5.32 8.79
N ARG A 8 -15.02 5.84 9.58
CA ARG A 8 -15.65 5.12 10.70
C ARG A 8 -17.16 5.14 10.50
N ARG A 9 -17.86 4.17 11.09
CA ARG A 9 -19.34 4.14 11.11
C ARG A 9 -19.95 5.40 11.75
N ARG A 10 -19.31 5.96 12.77
CA ARG A 10 -19.72 7.21 13.46
C ARG A 10 -18.50 8.01 13.91
N GLY A 11 -18.62 9.33 13.94
CA GLY A 11 -17.60 10.26 14.44
C GLY A 11 -16.48 10.61 13.46
N ARG A 12 -15.48 11.37 13.93
CA ARG A 12 -14.37 11.88 13.11
C ARG A 12 -13.54 10.73 12.50
N PRO A 13 -13.18 10.80 11.20
CA PRO A 13 -12.31 9.80 10.58
C PRO A 13 -10.97 9.66 11.32
N ARG A 14 -10.51 8.42 11.49
CA ARG A 14 -9.21 8.14 12.14
C ARG A 14 -8.06 8.54 11.22
N THR A 15 -6.96 8.97 11.80
CA THR A 15 -5.69 9.22 11.09
C THR A 15 -4.67 8.08 11.25
N ARG A 16 -5.07 7.03 11.97
CA ARG A 16 -4.27 5.84 12.26
C ARG A 16 -4.98 4.59 11.73
N PRO A 17 -4.45 3.97 10.66
CA PRO A 17 -4.92 2.66 10.21
C PRO A 17 -4.52 1.57 11.21
N ASP A 18 -5.27 0.47 11.22
CA ASP A 18 -4.95 -0.68 12.08
C ASP A 18 -3.79 -1.51 11.50
N LEU A 19 -3.67 -1.52 10.16
CA LEU A 19 -2.71 -2.30 9.40
C LEU A 19 -2.08 -1.45 8.27
N VAL A 20 -0.80 -1.67 8.00
CA VAL A 20 -0.11 -1.18 6.80
C VAL A 20 0.54 -2.35 6.07
N LEU A 21 0.19 -2.48 4.79
CA LEU A 21 0.85 -3.33 3.81
C LEU A 21 1.82 -2.48 3.01
N ALA A 22 3.08 -2.90 2.92
CA ALA A 22 4.08 -2.18 2.14
C ALA A 22 5.07 -3.12 1.46
N ASP A 23 5.78 -2.56 0.48
CA ASP A 23 6.82 -3.28 -0.23
C ASP A 23 8.04 -3.59 0.64
N LYS A 24 8.76 -4.64 0.26
CA LYS A 24 10.02 -5.10 0.83
C LYS A 24 11.05 -3.96 1.00
N ALA A 25 11.07 -2.98 0.09
CA ALA A 25 11.92 -1.79 0.17
C ALA A 25 11.63 -0.94 1.43
N TYR A 26 10.42 -1.00 1.98
CA TYR A 26 10.02 -0.29 3.20
C TYR A 26 10.27 -1.11 4.48
N SER A 27 11.13 -2.13 4.42
CA SER A 27 11.44 -3.01 5.55
C SER A 27 12.36 -2.39 6.61
N SER A 28 12.82 -1.15 6.42
CA SER A 28 13.80 -0.49 7.28
C SER A 28 13.37 -0.42 8.74
N ARG A 29 14.37 -0.43 9.64
CA ARG A 29 14.14 -0.39 11.08
C ARG A 29 13.39 0.89 11.49
N ALA A 30 13.76 2.03 10.94
CA ALA A 30 13.11 3.32 11.21
C ALA A 30 11.62 3.31 10.86
N ILE A 31 11.24 2.74 9.70
CA ILE A 31 9.83 2.62 9.30
C ILE A 31 9.07 1.72 10.27
N ARG A 32 9.64 0.55 10.61
CA ARG A 32 9.01 -0.38 11.55
C ARG A 32 8.86 0.22 12.95
N GLU A 33 9.87 0.96 13.44
CA GLU A 33 9.80 1.66 14.72
C GLU A 33 8.77 2.76 14.71
N HIS A 34 8.68 3.56 13.65
CA HIS A 34 7.65 4.58 13.50
C HIS A 34 6.23 3.97 13.54
N LEU A 35 6.01 2.86 12.84
CA LEU A 35 4.73 2.14 12.84
C LEU A 35 4.41 1.54 14.22
N ARG A 36 5.41 0.96 14.92
CA ARG A 36 5.27 0.44 16.27
C ARG A 36 4.95 1.51 17.30
N LYS A 37 5.65 2.65 17.28
CA LYS A 37 5.36 3.81 18.16
C LYS A 37 3.93 4.30 18.00
N ARG A 38 3.41 4.22 16.79
CA ARG A 38 2.00 4.55 16.48
C ARG A 38 1.05 3.38 16.68
N GLY A 39 1.49 2.20 17.10
CA GLY A 39 0.70 0.98 17.27
C GLY A 39 0.03 0.46 15.99
N ILE A 40 0.61 0.74 14.83
CA ILE A 40 0.11 0.26 13.53
C ILE A 40 0.76 -1.09 13.23
N ARG A 41 -0.05 -2.10 12.88
CA ARG A 41 0.49 -3.41 12.51
C ARG A 41 1.14 -3.32 11.12
N ALA A 42 2.41 -3.69 11.01
CA ALA A 42 3.17 -3.61 9.76
C ALA A 42 3.34 -5.00 9.15
N VAL A 43 2.68 -5.24 8.00
CA VAL A 43 2.86 -6.46 7.19
C VAL A 43 3.77 -6.10 6.02
N ILE A 44 5.07 -6.12 6.31
CA ILE A 44 6.13 -5.80 5.36
C ILE A 44 7.08 -7.00 5.31
N PRO A 45 7.30 -7.61 4.14
CA PRO A 45 8.20 -8.75 4.03
C PRO A 45 9.63 -8.32 4.37
N VAL A 46 10.38 -9.22 4.99
CA VAL A 46 11.80 -8.99 5.29
C VAL A 46 12.64 -9.38 4.08
N PRO A 47 13.62 -8.56 3.70
CA PRO A 47 14.54 -8.91 2.64
C PRO A 47 15.32 -10.19 2.87
N ALA A 48 15.66 -10.91 1.80
CA ALA A 48 16.24 -12.25 1.88
C ALA A 48 17.65 -12.18 2.48
N ASP A 49 18.42 -11.19 2.04
CA ASP A 49 19.66 -10.67 2.61
C ASP A 49 19.51 -10.35 4.11
N GLN A 50 18.51 -9.56 4.51
CA GLN A 50 18.29 -9.23 5.93
C GLN A 50 17.93 -10.45 6.78
N ARG A 51 17.19 -11.42 6.23
CA ARG A 51 16.96 -12.72 6.89
C ARG A 51 18.27 -13.49 7.05
N GLY A 52 19.10 -13.55 6.01
CA GLY A 52 20.42 -14.19 6.05
C GLY A 52 21.36 -13.57 7.08
N HIS A 53 21.51 -12.24 7.09
CA HIS A 53 22.33 -11.53 8.08
C HIS A 53 21.84 -11.70 9.52
N ARG A 54 20.52 -11.82 9.71
CA ARG A 54 19.94 -12.12 11.01
C ARG A 54 20.24 -13.57 11.44
N LEU A 55 20.07 -14.53 10.55
CA LEU A 55 20.38 -15.95 10.82
C LEU A 55 21.86 -16.12 11.18
N ARG A 56 22.77 -15.46 10.45
CA ARG A 56 24.20 -15.44 10.75
C ARG A 56 24.54 -14.84 12.12
N ARG A 57 23.70 -13.95 12.65
CA ARG A 57 23.88 -13.34 13.98
C ARG A 57 23.30 -14.17 15.13
N GLY A 58 22.63 -15.29 14.85
CA GLY A 58 22.06 -16.18 15.88
C GLY A 58 21.17 -15.45 16.87
N SER A 59 21.40 -15.67 18.17
CA SER A 59 20.66 -15.03 19.27
C SER A 59 20.75 -13.50 19.28
N ARG A 60 21.84 -12.92 18.76
CA ARG A 60 22.02 -11.46 18.60
C ARG A 60 21.17 -10.86 17.47
N GLY A 61 20.53 -11.71 16.65
CA GLY A 61 19.65 -11.30 15.56
C GLY A 61 18.26 -10.79 15.99
N GLY A 62 17.91 -10.88 17.28
CA GLY A 62 16.62 -10.43 17.84
C GLY A 62 15.42 -11.26 17.38
N ARG A 63 14.17 -10.86 17.68
CA ARG A 63 12.93 -11.59 17.29
C ARG A 63 12.51 -11.32 15.83
N PRO A 64 12.03 -12.31 15.05
CA PRO A 64 11.63 -12.09 13.66
C PRO A 64 10.44 -11.14 13.62
N PRO A 65 10.36 -10.20 12.68
CA PRO A 65 9.14 -9.42 12.49
C PRO A 65 8.00 -10.35 12.09
N ALA A 66 6.83 -10.19 12.73
CA ALA A 66 5.63 -10.92 12.34
C ALA A 66 5.27 -10.56 10.89
N PHE A 67 5.22 -11.57 10.02
CA PHE A 67 4.82 -11.44 8.63
C PHE A 67 3.66 -12.38 8.37
N ASP A 68 2.50 -11.81 8.04
CA ASP A 68 1.32 -12.57 7.67
C ASP A 68 1.22 -12.65 6.15
N ARG A 69 1.41 -13.85 5.61
CA ARG A 69 1.40 -14.11 4.18
C ARG A 69 0.00 -13.96 3.59
N GLU A 70 -1.05 -14.32 4.32
CA GLU A 70 -2.44 -14.22 3.83
C GLU A 70 -2.84 -12.75 3.69
N THR A 71 -2.56 -11.96 4.73
CA THR A 71 -2.80 -10.51 4.66
C THR A 71 -1.94 -9.85 3.57
N TYR A 72 -0.73 -10.35 3.31
CA TYR A 72 0.12 -9.85 2.24
C TYR A 72 -0.43 -10.10 0.82
N LYS A 73 -1.25 -11.13 0.60
CA LYS A 73 -1.89 -11.38 -0.72
C LYS A 73 -2.77 -10.21 -1.18
N TRP A 74 -3.36 -9.45 -0.25
CA TRP A 74 -4.17 -8.27 -0.56
C TRP A 74 -3.39 -7.17 -1.29
N ARG A 75 -2.05 -7.19 -1.22
CA ARG A 75 -1.19 -6.30 -2.01
C ARG A 75 -1.42 -6.45 -3.51
N ASN A 76 -1.76 -7.64 -4.01
CA ASN A 76 -2.02 -7.89 -5.43
C ASN A 76 -3.17 -7.00 -5.97
N ALA A 77 -4.15 -6.65 -5.13
CA ALA A 77 -5.21 -5.71 -5.51
C ALA A 77 -4.66 -4.31 -5.83
N VAL A 78 -3.69 -3.85 -5.03
CA VAL A 78 -2.99 -2.57 -5.25
C VAL A 78 -2.12 -2.64 -6.50
N GLU A 79 -1.38 -3.74 -6.69
CA GLU A 79 -0.53 -3.93 -7.87
C GLU A 79 -1.33 -3.95 -9.17
N ARG A 80 -2.46 -4.66 -9.20
CA ARG A 80 -3.38 -4.62 -10.35
C ARG A 80 -3.93 -3.22 -10.61
N CYS A 81 -4.24 -2.46 -9.56
CA CYS A 81 -4.69 -1.08 -9.69
C CYS A 81 -3.60 -0.20 -10.33
N ILE A 82 -2.36 -0.28 -9.83
CA ILE A 82 -1.22 0.47 -10.38
C ILE A 82 -0.94 0.04 -11.82
N ASN A 83 -0.99 -1.25 -12.13
CA ASN A 83 -0.79 -1.74 -13.49
C ASN A 83 -1.85 -1.24 -14.47
N ARG A 84 -3.10 -1.07 -14.03
CA ARG A 84 -4.17 -0.44 -14.82
C ARG A 84 -3.91 1.04 -15.03
N LEU A 85 -3.48 1.76 -13.99
CA LEU A 85 -3.09 3.17 -14.12
C LEU A 85 -1.91 3.35 -15.10
N LYS A 86 -0.95 2.41 -15.10
CA LYS A 86 0.18 2.41 -16.03
C LYS A 86 -0.19 2.07 -17.48
N GLN A 87 -1.41 1.62 -17.79
CA GLN A 87 -1.86 1.52 -19.19
C GLN A 87 -1.94 2.90 -19.86
N TRP A 88 -2.09 3.95 -19.06
CA TRP A 88 -2.12 5.33 -19.53
C TRP A 88 -0.68 5.79 -19.77
N ARG A 89 -0.27 5.85 -21.04
CA ARG A 89 1.12 6.16 -21.43
C ARG A 89 1.68 7.41 -20.73
N GLY A 90 0.90 8.49 -20.67
CA GLY A 90 1.33 9.75 -20.01
C GLY A 90 1.62 9.60 -18.51
N ILE A 91 0.91 8.71 -17.81
CA ILE A 91 1.14 8.42 -16.38
C ILE A 91 2.34 7.50 -16.21
N ALA A 92 2.48 6.49 -17.08
CA ALA A 92 3.54 5.50 -17.01
C ALA A 92 4.93 6.11 -17.24
N THR A 93 5.04 7.00 -18.22
CA THR A 93 6.31 7.66 -18.58
C THR A 93 6.57 8.93 -17.79
N ARG A 94 5.54 9.49 -17.12
CA ARG A 94 5.62 10.75 -16.37
C ARG A 94 6.12 11.90 -17.25
N TYR A 95 5.50 12.10 -18.42
CA TYR A 95 5.86 13.19 -19.34
C TYR A 95 5.51 14.59 -18.81
N GLU A 96 4.61 14.67 -17.84
CA GLU A 96 4.17 15.94 -17.26
C GLU A 96 5.31 16.65 -16.52
N LYS A 97 5.61 17.89 -16.93
CA LYS A 97 6.66 18.72 -16.31
C LYS A 97 6.30 19.16 -14.89
N THR A 98 5.02 19.36 -14.61
CA THR A 98 4.55 19.91 -13.33
C THR A 98 3.83 18.84 -12.51
N ALA A 99 4.12 18.78 -11.21
CA ALA A 99 3.47 17.84 -10.29
C ALA A 99 1.94 17.97 -10.28
N THR A 100 1.41 19.18 -10.47
CA THR A 100 -0.03 19.46 -10.53
C THR A 100 -0.70 18.77 -11.72
N VAL A 101 -0.11 18.85 -12.91
CA VAL A 101 -0.68 18.25 -14.12
C VAL A 101 -0.59 16.73 -14.05
N TYR A 102 0.54 16.20 -13.56
CA TYR A 102 0.67 14.77 -13.28
C TYR A 102 -0.39 14.27 -12.29
N LEU A 103 -0.62 15.03 -11.21
CA LEU A 103 -1.62 14.70 -10.22
C LEU A 103 -3.04 14.78 -10.80
N ALA A 104 -3.34 15.77 -11.64
CA ALA A 104 -4.63 15.86 -12.34
C ALA A 104 -4.86 14.64 -13.24
N GLY A 105 -3.85 14.22 -14.02
CA GLY A 105 -3.91 13.01 -14.84
C GLY A 105 -4.16 11.75 -14.03
N LEU A 106 -3.52 11.60 -12.86
CA LEU A 106 -3.79 10.51 -11.92
C LEU A 106 -5.24 10.51 -11.40
N HIS A 107 -5.80 11.68 -11.09
CA HIS A 107 -7.20 11.77 -10.66
C HIS A 107 -8.16 11.35 -11.77
N ILE A 108 -7.94 11.83 -12.99
CA ILE A 108 -8.77 11.49 -14.15
C ILE A 108 -8.72 9.98 -14.41
N ALA A 109 -7.53 9.39 -14.48
CA ALA A 109 -7.38 7.94 -14.66
C ALA A 109 -8.00 7.14 -13.49
N GLY A 110 -7.90 7.66 -12.27
CA GLY A 110 -8.56 7.09 -11.09
C GLY A 110 -10.08 7.09 -11.19
N ILE A 111 -10.67 8.19 -11.67
CA ILE A 111 -12.12 8.31 -11.90
C ILE A 111 -12.57 7.29 -12.95
N PHE A 112 -11.87 7.19 -14.08
CA PHE A 112 -12.20 6.20 -15.11
C PHE A 112 -12.10 4.76 -14.57
N LEU A 113 -11.04 4.45 -13.83
CA LEU A 113 -10.86 3.13 -13.23
C LEU A 113 -11.97 2.80 -12.21
N TRP A 114 -12.38 3.78 -11.40
CA TRP A 114 -13.46 3.64 -10.45
C TRP A 114 -14.80 3.41 -11.15
N SER A 115 -15.17 4.28 -12.10
CA SER A 115 -16.42 4.19 -12.86
C SER A 115 -16.53 2.88 -13.65
N ALA A 116 -15.46 2.44 -14.30
CA ALA A 116 -15.44 1.16 -15.02
C ALA A 116 -15.63 -0.05 -14.07
N ARG A 117 -15.07 0.02 -12.85
CA ARG A 117 -15.21 -1.04 -11.85
C ARG A 117 -16.58 -1.03 -11.16
N SER A 118 -17.14 0.15 -10.89
CA SER A 118 -18.50 0.32 -10.37
C SER A 118 -19.56 -0.12 -11.38
N PHE A 119 -19.33 0.12 -12.67
CA PHE A 119 -20.22 -0.33 -13.74
C PHE A 119 -20.30 -1.86 -13.85
N VAL A 120 -19.16 -2.55 -13.70
CA VAL A 120 -19.11 -4.03 -13.68
C VAL A 120 -19.79 -4.59 -12.42
N LEU A 121 -19.48 -4.08 -11.22
CA LEU A 121 -20.12 -4.55 -9.98
C LEU A 121 -21.63 -4.27 -9.91
N ARG A 122 -22.13 -3.27 -10.64
CA ARG A 122 -23.57 -2.96 -10.70
C ARG A 122 -24.32 -3.83 -11.70
N ARG A 123 -23.66 -4.39 -12.72
CA ARG A 123 -24.25 -5.35 -13.65
C ARG A 123 -24.41 -6.74 -13.03
N ASP A 124 -23.51 -7.13 -12.13
CA ASP A 124 -23.54 -8.45 -11.47
C ASP A 124 -24.50 -8.53 -10.26
N CYS A 125 -25.03 -7.40 -9.79
CA CYS A 125 -25.98 -7.36 -8.67
C CYS A 125 -27.46 -7.28 -9.13
N GLY A 126 -27.71 -7.55 -10.42
CA GLY A 126 -29.02 -7.48 -11.06
C GLY A 126 -29.35 -8.72 -11.89
N ARG A 127 -29.02 -9.91 -11.38
CA ARG A 127 -29.53 -11.18 -11.91
C ARG A 127 -29.84 -12.14 -10.77
#